data_AF-A0AAV1JS94-F1
#
_entry.id   AF-A0AAV1JS94-F1
#
_cell.length_a   1.000
_cell.length_b   1.000
_cell.length_c   1.000
_cell.angle_alpha   90.00
_cell.angle_beta   90.00
_cell.angle_gamma   90.00
#
_symmetry.space_group_name_H-M   'P 1'
#
loop_
_entity.id
_entity.type
_entity.pdbx_description
1 polymer ?
#
loop_
_entity_poly.entity_id
_entity_poly.type
_entity_poly.pdbx_seq_one_letter_code
_entity_poly.pdbx_strand_id
1 'polypeptide(L)'
;MRRRGLPSVREEASAKSWRSENDWAIYALVAAVGALTYTNSLNGEFVHDDIPAIVSNRDVNGENPVTRIFKDDFWGTPMAEPHSHKSYRPLTTLTFSGDILAWAAVPIPTRKTPLLRRRKASHAAKLHLANLIP
;
A
#
# COMPACT_ATOMS: atom_id res chain seq x y z
N MET A 1 -66.87 -40.18 11.77
CA MET A 1 -65.99 -39.49 10.81
C MET A 1 -64.53 -39.83 11.13
N ARG A 2 -63.88 -40.69 10.33
CA ARG A 2 -62.44 -41.01 10.46
C ARG A 2 -61.64 -39.95 9.69
N ARG A 3 -60.83 -39.14 10.37
CA ARG A 3 -59.87 -38.24 9.69
C ARG A 3 -58.75 -39.10 9.12
N ARG A 4 -58.64 -39.15 7.78
CA ARG A 4 -57.47 -39.71 7.10
C ARG A 4 -56.29 -38.77 7.39
N GLY A 5 -55.27 -39.27 8.10
CA GLY A 5 -54.01 -38.55 8.22
C GLY A 5 -53.38 -38.43 6.84
N LEU A 6 -53.01 -37.21 6.44
CA LEU A 6 -52.23 -36.97 5.22
C LEU A 6 -50.84 -37.61 5.42
N PRO A 7 -50.26 -38.24 4.38
CA PRO A 7 -48.90 -38.74 4.48
C PRO A 7 -47.96 -37.55 4.77
N SER A 8 -47.05 -37.73 5.71
CA SER A 8 -45.97 -36.77 5.92
C SER A 8 -45.21 -36.64 4.62
N VAL A 9 -45.32 -35.48 3.95
CA VAL A 9 -44.44 -35.14 2.84
C VAL A 9 -43.05 -35.21 3.43
N ARG A 10 -42.30 -36.27 3.07
CA ARG A 10 -40.88 -36.37 3.35
C ARG A 10 -40.28 -35.22 2.59
N GLU A 11 -40.03 -34.11 3.29
CA GLU A 11 -39.09 -33.09 2.86
C GLU A 11 -37.75 -33.81 2.70
N GLU A 12 -37.53 -34.38 1.51
CA GLU A 12 -36.19 -34.46 0.99
C GLU A 12 -35.76 -33.03 0.67
N ALA A 13 -35.50 -32.27 1.72
CA ALA A 13 -34.43 -31.29 1.71
C ALA A 13 -33.11 -32.07 1.58
N SER A 14 -32.96 -32.79 0.46
CA SER A 14 -31.65 -33.06 -0.10
C SER A 14 -31.17 -31.69 -0.57
N ALA A 15 -30.73 -30.88 0.39
CA ALA A 15 -29.92 -29.71 0.16
C ALA A 15 -28.62 -30.27 -0.43
N LYS A 16 -28.67 -30.53 -1.73
CA LYS A 16 -27.55 -30.97 -2.54
C LYS A 16 -26.46 -29.95 -2.27
N SER A 17 -25.47 -30.33 -1.48
CA SER A 17 -24.38 -29.43 -1.12
C SER A 17 -23.64 -29.10 -2.42
N TRP A 18 -23.93 -27.94 -3.00
CA TRP A 18 -23.35 -27.45 -4.25
C TRP A 18 -21.87 -27.09 -4.13
N ARG A 19 -21.24 -27.36 -2.98
CA ARG A 19 -19.81 -27.12 -2.76
C ARG A 19 -19.00 -28.12 -3.56
N SER A 20 -18.18 -27.62 -4.48
CA SER A 20 -17.18 -28.42 -5.17
C SER A 20 -16.03 -28.68 -4.20
N GLU A 21 -15.44 -29.87 -4.22
CA GLU A 21 -14.22 -30.17 -3.46
C GLU A 21 -13.06 -29.22 -3.84
N ASN A 22 -13.18 -28.52 -4.97
CA ASN A 22 -12.21 -27.57 -5.52
C ASN A 22 -12.61 -26.10 -5.38
N ASP A 23 -13.55 -25.73 -4.49
CA ASP A 23 -13.94 -24.33 -4.26
C ASP A 23 -12.71 -23.44 -3.95
N TRP A 24 -11.73 -23.96 -3.20
CA TRP A 24 -10.47 -23.27 -2.92
C TRP A 24 -9.66 -22.96 -4.19
N ALA A 25 -9.70 -23.85 -5.19
CA ALA A 25 -9.00 -23.66 -6.45
C ALA A 25 -9.65 -22.56 -7.28
N ILE A 26 -10.98 -22.42 -7.20
CA ILE A 26 -11.72 -21.31 -7.82
C ILE A 26 -11.29 -19.99 -7.17
N TYR A 27 -11.25 -19.92 -5.84
CA TYR A 27 -10.77 -18.72 -5.14
C TYR A 27 -9.30 -18.39 -5.46
N ALA A 28 -8.44 -19.41 -5.51
CA ALA A 28 -7.03 -19.25 -5.88
C ALA A 28 -6.87 -18.75 -7.32
N LEU A 29 -7.65 -19.29 -8.26
CA LEU A 29 -7.66 -18.84 -9.65
C LEU A 29 -8.10 -17.38 -9.77
N VAL A 30 -9.19 -17.00 -9.08
CA VAL A 30 -9.68 -15.61 -9.07
C VAL A 30 -8.63 -14.67 -8.49
N ALA A 31 -8.00 -15.04 -7.37
CA ALA A 31 -6.92 -14.28 -6.76
C ALA A 31 -5.70 -14.16 -7.70
N ALA A 32 -5.31 -15.24 -8.36
CA ALA A 32 -4.18 -15.27 -9.29
C ALA A 32 -4.43 -14.40 -10.53
N VAL A 33 -5.61 -14.50 -11.14
CA VAL A 33 -5.99 -13.64 -12.28
C VAL A 33 -6.00 -12.17 -11.85
N GLY A 34 -6.58 -11.87 -10.68
CA GLY A 34 -6.55 -10.52 -10.11
C GLY A 34 -5.13 -10.01 -9.88
N ALA A 35 -4.21 -10.83 -9.36
CA ALA A 35 -2.82 -10.43 -9.18
C ALA A 35 -2.10 -10.23 -10.53
N LEU A 36 -2.35 -11.10 -11.51
CA LEU A 36 -1.72 -11.08 -12.82
C LEU A 36 -2.04 -9.79 -13.60
N THR A 37 -3.26 -9.29 -13.53
CA THR A 37 -3.63 -8.04 -14.22
C THR A 37 -2.87 -6.82 -13.70
N TYR A 38 -2.47 -6.81 -12.43
CA TYR A 38 -1.67 -5.73 -11.83
C TYR A 38 -0.16 -5.91 -11.96
N THR A 39 0.33 -7.02 -12.52
CA THR A 39 1.79 -7.23 -12.70
C THR A 39 2.43 -6.18 -13.58
N ASN A 40 1.70 -5.65 -14.57
CA ASN A 40 2.15 -4.55 -15.43
C ASN A 40 2.41 -3.26 -14.64
N SER A 41 1.81 -3.09 -13.47
CA SER A 41 1.95 -1.89 -12.63
C SER A 41 3.13 -1.99 -11.65
N LEU A 42 3.78 -3.15 -11.52
CA LEU A 42 4.89 -3.34 -10.56
C LEU A 42 6.13 -2.50 -10.90
N ASN A 43 6.30 -2.14 -12.18
CA ASN A 43 7.36 -1.24 -12.65
C ASN A 43 6.87 0.20 -12.86
N GLY A 44 5.73 0.57 -12.27
CA GLY A 44 5.20 1.92 -12.32
C GLY A 44 6.06 2.90 -11.51
N GLU A 45 6.15 4.14 -11.98
CA GLU A 45 6.73 5.24 -11.21
C GLU A 45 5.68 5.83 -10.26
N PHE A 46 6.14 6.56 -9.24
CA PHE A 46 5.26 7.26 -8.30
C PHE A 46 4.37 8.28 -9.00
N VAL A 47 3.08 8.25 -8.68
CA VAL A 47 2.09 9.21 -9.15
C VAL A 47 2.19 10.48 -8.30
N HIS A 48 1.55 11.56 -8.75
CA HIS A 48 1.63 12.90 -8.16
C HIS A 48 1.40 12.95 -6.64
N ASP A 49 0.46 12.15 -6.12
CA ASP A 49 0.15 12.10 -4.68
C ASP A 49 1.11 11.18 -3.91
N ASP A 50 1.73 10.20 -4.56
CA ASP A 50 2.67 9.29 -3.88
C ASP A 50 3.97 9.99 -3.53
N ILE A 51 4.39 10.96 -4.35
CA ILE A 51 5.61 11.74 -4.13
C ILE A 51 5.56 12.47 -2.77
N PRO A 52 4.54 13.31 -2.47
CA PRO A 52 4.47 13.98 -1.18
C PRO A 52 4.25 13.04 -0.01
N ALA A 53 3.45 11.98 -0.19
CA ALA A 53 3.10 11.05 0.89
C ALA A 53 4.21 10.08 1.28
N ILE A 54 5.03 9.63 0.32
CA ILE A 54 6.04 8.57 0.52
C ILE A 54 7.45 9.13 0.35
N VAL A 55 7.72 9.83 -0.74
CA VAL A 55 9.09 10.24 -1.11
C VAL A 55 9.57 11.44 -0.30
N SER A 56 8.75 12.48 -0.14
CA SER A 56 9.15 13.68 0.62
C SER A 56 8.68 13.70 2.08
N ASN A 57 7.86 12.74 2.50
CA ASN A 57 7.39 12.67 3.88
C ASN A 57 8.50 12.20 4.81
N ARG A 58 8.88 13.05 5.76
CA ARG A 58 9.96 12.78 6.73
C ARG A 58 9.58 11.71 7.76
N ASP A 59 8.29 11.58 8.05
CA ASP A 59 7.78 10.58 8.97
C ASP A 59 7.85 9.17 8.37
N VAL A 60 7.70 9.07 7.05
CA VAL A 60 7.79 7.80 6.30
C VAL A 60 9.24 7.38 6.11
N ASN A 61 10.14 8.32 5.77
CA ASN A 61 11.57 8.04 5.55
C ASN A 61 12.38 7.76 6.83
N GLY A 62 11.76 7.86 8.02
CA GLY A 62 12.43 7.64 9.30
C GLY A 62 13.38 8.79 9.71
N GLU A 63 13.22 9.97 9.12
CA GLU A 63 13.96 11.17 9.52
C GLU A 63 13.40 11.78 10.82
N ASN A 64 12.10 11.59 11.05
CA ASN A 64 11.41 11.99 12.26
C ASN A 64 11.14 10.79 13.20
N PRO A 65 11.00 11.02 14.52
CA PRO A 65 10.57 9.97 15.44
C PRO A 65 9.14 9.54 15.11
N VAL A 66 8.85 8.23 15.22
CA VAL A 66 7.54 7.60 14.92
C VAL A 66 6.37 8.27 15.65
N THR A 67 6.62 8.93 16.79
CA THR A 67 5.60 9.70 17.52
C THR A 67 5.05 10.90 16.74
N ARG A 68 5.78 11.41 15.74
CA ARG A 68 5.34 12.47 14.82
C ARG A 68 4.23 12.02 13.88
N ILE A 69 4.19 10.74 13.50
CA ILE A 69 3.11 10.17 12.66
C ILE A 69 1.71 10.40 13.27
N PHE A 70 1.62 10.48 14.60
CA PHE A 70 0.36 10.73 15.31
C PHE A 70 0.04 12.21 15.54
N LYS A 71 0.95 13.11 15.17
CA LYS A 71 0.83 14.57 15.37
C LYS A 71 0.80 15.34 14.05
N ASP A 72 1.33 14.74 13.00
CA ASP A 72 1.43 15.30 11.68
C ASP A 72 0.32 14.71 10.78
N ASP A 73 0.00 15.39 9.69
CA ASP A 73 -0.97 14.93 8.71
C ASP A 73 -0.37 13.88 7.76
N PHE A 74 -1.20 13.35 6.87
CA PHE A 74 -0.80 12.32 5.90
C PHE A 74 0.39 12.74 5.01
N TRP A 75 0.62 14.04 4.81
CA TRP A 75 1.68 14.57 3.95
C TRP A 75 2.95 14.94 4.75
N GLY A 76 2.93 14.75 6.08
CA GLY A 76 4.05 15.06 6.97
C GLY A 76 4.09 16.53 7.43
N THR A 77 2.96 17.24 7.37
CA THR A 77 2.84 18.60 7.91
C THR A 77 2.19 18.55 9.29
N PRO A 78 2.70 19.26 10.31
CA PRO A 78 2.08 19.26 11.64
C PRO A 78 0.61 19.69 11.59
N MET A 79 -0.27 18.92 12.23
CA MET A 79 -1.73 19.15 12.21
C MET A 79 -2.13 20.53 12.76
N ALA A 80 -1.27 21.11 13.60
CA ALA A 80 -1.46 22.43 14.21
C ALA A 80 -1.21 23.59 13.22
N GLU A 81 -0.57 23.33 12.07
CA GLU A 81 -0.27 24.38 11.10
C GLU A 81 -1.50 24.74 10.25
N PRO A 82 -1.74 26.04 9.96
CA PRO A 82 -2.87 26.48 9.14
C PRO A 82 -2.85 25.93 7.71
N HIS A 83 -1.67 25.59 7.20
CA HIS A 83 -1.48 25.04 5.86
C HIS A 83 -1.59 23.50 5.81
N SER A 84 -1.77 22.84 6.95
CA SER A 84 -2.02 21.41 6.98
C SER A 84 -3.30 21.09 6.23
N HIS A 85 -3.27 20.01 5.45
CA HIS A 85 -4.46 19.48 4.78
C HIS A 85 -5.42 18.80 5.77
N LYS A 86 -5.01 18.61 7.03
CA LYS A 86 -5.80 17.99 8.12
C LYS A 86 -6.29 16.58 7.81
N SER A 87 -5.69 15.92 6.81
CA SER A 87 -5.95 14.54 6.45
C SER A 87 -5.19 13.63 7.41
N TYR A 88 -5.85 13.16 8.48
CA TYR A 88 -5.24 12.28 9.48
C TYR A 88 -5.34 10.80 9.08
N ARG A 89 -4.21 10.16 8.76
CA ARG A 89 -4.11 8.76 8.31
C ARG A 89 -2.87 8.05 8.87
N PRO A 90 -2.71 8.01 10.21
CA PRO A 90 -1.48 7.56 10.85
C PRO A 90 -1.13 6.10 10.51
N LEU A 91 -2.14 5.23 10.34
CA LEU A 91 -1.92 3.82 10.02
C LEU A 91 -1.33 3.65 8.61
N THR A 92 -1.81 4.41 7.64
CA THR A 92 -1.28 4.38 6.27
C THR A 92 0.16 4.88 6.23
N THR A 93 0.43 6.01 6.90
CA THR A 93 1.79 6.55 7.04
C THR A 93 2.73 5.56 7.74
N LEU A 94 2.25 4.86 8.78
CA LEU A 94 3.02 3.85 9.49
C LEU A 94 3.34 2.64 8.60
N THR A 95 2.39 2.16 7.80
CA THR A 95 2.62 1.08 6.83
C THR A 95 3.70 1.48 5.84
N PHE A 96 3.64 2.68 5.25
CA PHE A 96 4.68 3.15 4.34
C PHE A 96 6.06 3.23 5.00
N SER A 97 6.12 3.70 6.25
CA SER A 97 7.37 3.72 7.01
C SER A 97 7.92 2.30 7.24
N GLY A 98 7.05 1.36 7.59
CA GLY A 98 7.39 -0.06 7.74
C GLY A 98 7.90 -0.68 6.45
N ASP A 99 7.25 -0.41 5.32
CA ASP A 99 7.64 -0.91 3.99
C ASP A 99 9.01 -0.38 3.58
N ILE A 100 9.28 0.93 3.78
CA ILE A 100 10.60 1.52 3.52
C ILE A 100 11.66 0.90 4.42
N LEU A 101 11.36 0.71 5.71
CA LEU A 101 12.31 0.12 6.66
C LEU A 101 12.60 -1.34 6.31
N ALA A 102 11.58 -2.12 5.98
CA ALA A 102 11.71 -3.50 5.54
C ALA A 102 12.55 -3.58 4.26
N TRP A 103 12.27 -2.73 3.27
CA TRP A 103 13.05 -2.65 2.04
C TRP A 103 14.52 -2.25 2.29
N ALA A 104 14.76 -1.33 3.24
CA ALA A 104 16.11 -0.94 3.63
C ALA A 104 16.87 -2.04 4.39
N ALA A 105 16.15 -2.94 5.08
CA ALA A 105 16.71 -4.05 5.85
C ALA A 105 17.08 -5.27 4.99
N VAL A 106 16.53 -5.42 3.77
CA VAL A 106 16.92 -6.50 2.86
C VAL A 106 18.28 -6.19 2.21
N PRO A 107 19.34 -7.00 2.44
CA PRO A 107 20.62 -6.82 1.78
C PRO A 107 20.55 -7.33 0.33
N ILE A 108 19.99 -6.54 -0.58
CA ILE A 108 20.02 -6.83 -2.02
C ILE A 108 21.36 -6.34 -2.60
N PRO A 109 22.14 -7.18 -3.34
CA PRO A 109 23.46 -6.81 -3.88
C PRO A 109 23.43 -5.63 -4.85
N THR A 110 22.27 -5.29 -5.41
CA THR A 110 22.11 -4.20 -6.38
C THR A 110 21.44 -3.00 -5.75
N ARG A 111 22.09 -2.39 -4.75
CA ARG A 111 21.74 -1.04 -4.28
C ARG A 111 22.20 0.01 -5.30
N LYS A 112 21.66 -0.05 -6.52
CA LYS A 112 21.60 1.11 -7.42
C LYS A 112 20.21 1.69 -7.30
N THR A 113 19.99 2.43 -6.23
CA THR A 113 18.73 3.16 -6.03
C THR A 113 18.51 4.17 -7.17
N PRO A 114 17.29 4.31 -7.71
CA PRO A 114 16.92 5.47 -8.52
C PRO A 114 17.11 6.78 -7.74
N LEU A 115 16.98 6.71 -6.41
CA LEU A 115 17.15 7.82 -5.47
C LEU A 115 18.61 8.34 -5.38
N LEU A 116 19.65 7.49 -5.56
CA LEU A 116 21.04 7.98 -5.63
C LEU A 116 21.33 8.73 -6.94
N ARG A 117 20.62 8.41 -8.03
CA ARG A 117 20.78 9.11 -9.30
C ARG A 117 20.33 10.58 -9.18
N ARG A 118 19.29 10.85 -8.39
CA ARG A 118 18.85 12.22 -8.10
C ARG A 118 19.75 12.97 -7.11
N ARG A 119 20.33 12.30 -6.09
CA ARG A 119 21.28 12.96 -5.16
C ARG A 119 22.58 13.40 -5.85
N LYS A 120 23.14 12.59 -6.75
CA LYS A 120 24.34 12.99 -7.52
C LYS A 120 24.04 14.07 -8.56
N ALA A 121 22.89 14.00 -9.25
CA ALA A 121 22.51 15.03 -10.23
C ALA A 121 22.23 16.40 -9.58
N SER A 122 21.60 16.43 -8.40
CA SER A 122 21.29 17.69 -7.71
C SER A 122 22.52 18.35 -7.08
N HIS A 123 23.51 17.56 -6.62
CA HIS A 123 24.79 18.10 -6.14
C HIS A 123 25.64 18.65 -7.29
N ALA A 124 25.67 17.95 -8.44
CA ALA A 124 26.36 18.44 -9.64
C ALA A 124 25.73 19.73 -10.19
N ALA A 125 24.40 19.85 -10.19
CA ALA A 125 23.70 21.06 -10.63
C ALA A 125 23.92 22.26 -9.68
N LYS A 126 23.97 22.03 -8.35
CA LYS A 126 24.30 23.08 -7.36
C LYS A 126 25.75 23.56 -7.47
N LEU A 127 26.70 22.66 -7.72
CA LEU A 127 28.11 23.02 -7.93
C LEU A 127 28.31 23.78 -9.25
N HIS A 128 27.53 23.44 -10.29
CA HIS A 128 27.63 24.16 -11.56
C HIS A 128 27.02 25.56 -11.49
N LEU A 129 25.92 25.76 -10.74
CA LEU A 129 25.34 27.09 -10.49
C LEU A 129 26.24 27.98 -9.61
N ALA A 130 26.93 27.40 -8.63
CA ALA A 130 27.82 28.13 -7.72
C ALA A 130 29.11 28.65 -8.40
N ASN A 131 29.50 28.07 -9.55
CA ASN A 131 30.65 28.52 -10.35
C ASN A 131 30.26 29.46 -11.51
N LEU A 132 28.97 29.81 -11.65
CA LEU A 132 28.46 30.69 -12.72
C LEU A 132 28.04 32.08 -12.23
N ILE A 133 28.26 32.39 -10.96
CA ILE A 133 28.02 33.72 -10.37
C ILE A 133 29.37 34.23 -9.86
N PRO A 134 29.97 35.26 -10.48
CA PRO A 134 31.18 35.91 -9.96
C PRO A 134 30.90 36.67 -8.65
#